data_AF-A0A1V2YJJ2-F1
#
_entry.id   AF-A0A1V2YJJ2-F1
#
_cell.length_a   1.000
_cell.length_b   1.000
_cell.length_c   1.000
_cell.angle_alpha   90.00
_cell.angle_beta   90.00
_cell.angle_gamma   90.00
#
_symmetry.space_group_name_H-M   'P 1'
#
loop_
_entity.id
_entity.type
_entity.pdbx_description
1 polymer ?
#
loop_
_entity_poly.entity_id
_entity_poly.type
_entity_poly.pdbx_seq_one_letter_code
_entity_poly.pdbx_strand_id
1 'polypeptide(L)'
;MLGYSPKTIKVDGLRLPNVLLRTNMQPEIGDEGYDAGAAILNNFFKQEIRQYLTPEIHPLGRAIIECCLNDGSISDYRKLIPIKW
;
A
#
# COMPACT_ATOMS: atom_id res chain seq x y z
N MET A 1 2.80 3.53 1.37
CA MET A 1 2.41 2.58 0.31
C MET A 1 1.41 1.56 0.86
N LEU A 2 0.13 1.95 1.00
CA LEU A 2 -1.03 1.06 1.30
C LEU A 2 -2.34 1.63 0.71
N GLY A 3 -2.23 2.62 -0.18
CA GLY A 3 -3.39 3.30 -0.77
C GLY A 3 -4.11 4.22 0.22
N TYR A 4 -5.28 3.81 0.70
CA TYR A 4 -6.23 4.66 1.41
C TYR A 4 -6.09 4.54 2.93
N SER A 5 -6.17 5.66 3.62
CA SER A 5 -6.40 5.70 5.07
C SER A 5 -7.80 6.28 5.35
N PRO A 6 -8.62 5.62 6.17
CA PRO A 6 -9.94 6.13 6.52
C PRO A 6 -9.81 7.45 7.29
N LYS A 7 -10.68 8.42 7.00
CA LYS A 7 -10.71 9.70 7.73
C LYS A 7 -11.29 9.56 9.15
N THR A 8 -12.20 8.62 9.36
CA THR A 8 -12.84 8.36 10.65
C THR A 8 -13.39 6.94 10.66
N ILE A 9 -13.24 6.25 11.79
CA ILE A 9 -13.92 4.98 12.06
C ILE A 9 -14.75 5.15 13.34
N LYS A 10 -15.95 4.57 13.35
CA LYS A 10 -16.77 4.44 14.54
C LYS A 10 -16.95 2.96 14.88
N VAL A 11 -16.74 2.59 16.14
CA VAL A 11 -16.98 1.25 16.68
C VAL A 11 -17.84 1.43 17.92
N ASP A 12 -19.00 0.78 17.97
CA ASP A 12 -19.97 0.89 19.08
C ASP A 12 -20.34 2.34 19.44
N GLY A 13 -20.46 3.20 18.43
CA GLY A 13 -20.78 4.62 18.58
C GLY A 13 -19.58 5.50 18.98
N LEU A 14 -18.47 4.92 19.43
CA LEU A 14 -17.25 5.65 19.76
C LEU A 14 -16.40 5.90 18.51
N ARG A 15 -15.84 7.11 18.40
CA ARG A 15 -14.90 7.44 17.32
C ARG A 15 -13.51 6.98 17.72
N LEU A 16 -12.85 6.23 16.84
CA LEU A 16 -11.44 5.86 17.05
C LEU A 16 -10.55 7.10 16.88
N PRO A 17 -9.55 7.31 17.77
CA PRO A 17 -8.56 8.35 17.60
C PRO A 17 -7.76 8.22 16.30
N ASN A 18 -7.47 9.33 15.63
CA ASN A 18 -6.75 9.34 14.35
C ASN A 18 -5.34 8.72 14.43
N VAL A 19 -4.69 8.79 15.59
CA VAL A 19 -3.36 8.19 15.84
C VAL A 19 -3.36 6.67 15.69
N LEU A 20 -4.51 6.01 15.87
CA LEU A 20 -4.68 4.58 15.62
C LEU A 20 -4.96 4.26 14.14
N LEU A 21 -5.31 5.27 13.33
CA LEU A 21 -5.65 5.12 11.91
C LEU A 21 -4.52 5.56 10.98
N ARG A 22 -3.56 6.31 11.51
CA ARG A 22 -2.47 6.96 10.76
C ARG A 22 -1.19 6.85 11.58
N THR A 23 -0.32 5.95 11.18
CA THR A 23 0.93 5.64 11.89
C THR A 23 1.88 6.84 11.97
N ASN A 24 1.89 7.72 10.97
CA ASN A 24 2.70 8.95 11.01
C ASN A 24 2.26 9.94 12.11
N MET A 25 1.03 9.83 12.63
CA MET A 25 0.54 10.65 13.74
C MET A 25 0.98 10.12 15.12
N GLN A 26 1.64 8.96 15.18
CA GLN A 26 2.15 8.39 16.42
C GLN A 26 3.42 9.14 16.83
N PRO A 27 3.52 9.68 18.06
CA PRO A 27 4.66 10.48 18.50
C PRO A 27 6.01 9.79 18.33
N GLU A 28 6.05 8.47 18.46
CA GLU A 28 7.26 7.64 18.36
C GLU A 28 7.70 7.41 16.91
N ILE A 29 6.82 7.68 15.93
CA ILE A 29 7.07 7.39 14.51
C ILE A 29 7.28 8.69 13.72
N GLY A 30 6.32 9.62 13.78
CA GLY A 30 6.31 10.81 12.95
C GLY A 30 6.28 10.52 11.44
N ASP A 31 6.41 11.56 10.61
CA ASP A 31 6.47 11.41 9.15
C ASP A 31 7.77 10.71 8.70
N GLU A 32 8.89 10.98 9.36
CA GLU A 32 10.20 10.38 9.03
C GLU A 32 10.20 8.86 9.23
N GLY A 33 9.74 8.38 10.39
CA GLY A 33 9.64 6.95 10.66
C GLY A 33 8.62 6.26 9.74
N TYR A 34 7.55 6.97 9.39
CA TYR A 34 6.55 6.47 8.44
C TYR A 34 7.15 6.28 7.05
N ASP A 35 7.88 7.27 6.53
CA ASP A 35 8.51 7.23 5.21
C ASP A 35 9.62 6.18 5.16
N ALA A 36 10.44 6.07 6.21
CA ALA A 36 11.45 5.02 6.34
C ALA A 36 10.81 3.62 6.34
N GLY A 37 9.74 3.42 7.13
CA GLY A 37 8.99 2.15 7.15
C GLY A 37 8.35 1.83 5.79
N ALA A 38 7.79 2.84 5.11
CA ALA A 38 7.24 2.69 3.77
C ALA A 38 8.30 2.28 2.75
N ALA A 39 9.53 2.81 2.84
CA ALA A 39 10.64 2.42 1.99
C ALA A 39 11.09 0.97 2.24
N ILE A 40 11.16 0.54 3.51
CA ILE A 40 11.48 -0.85 3.87
C ILE A 40 10.47 -1.81 3.24
N LEU A 41 9.17 -1.53 3.40
CA LEU A 41 8.11 -2.36 2.82
C LEU A 41 8.14 -2.36 1.29
N ASN A 42 8.32 -1.20 0.65
CA ASN A 42 8.42 -1.10 -0.80
C ASN A 42 9.57 -1.95 -1.34
N ASN A 43 10.75 -1.84 -0.73
CA ASN A 43 11.92 -2.60 -1.12
C ASN A 43 11.72 -4.11 -0.94
N PHE A 44 11.13 -4.53 0.20
CA PHE A 44 10.78 -5.92 0.46
C PHE A 44 9.85 -6.46 -0.64
N PHE A 45 8.74 -5.79 -0.93
CA PHE A 45 7.82 -6.26 -1.97
C PHE A 45 8.50 -6.33 -3.33
N LYS A 46 9.27 -5.32 -3.73
CA LYS A 46 10.01 -5.35 -5.00
C LYS A 46 11.00 -6.51 -5.10
N GLN A 47 11.62 -6.91 -3.99
CA GLN A 47 12.51 -8.07 -3.95
C GLN A 47 11.72 -9.37 -4.11
N GLU A 48 10.69 -9.57 -3.29
CA GLU A 48 9.93 -10.83 -3.22
C GLU A 48 9.08 -11.09 -4.46
N ILE A 49 8.49 -10.06 -5.07
CA ILE A 49 7.55 -10.27 -6.17
C ILE A 49 8.23 -10.59 -7.50
N ARG A 50 9.52 -10.23 -7.67
CA ARG A 50 10.27 -10.41 -8.93
C ARG A 50 10.31 -11.87 -9.37
N GLN A 51 10.39 -12.80 -8.42
CA GLN A 51 10.47 -14.24 -8.71
C GLN A 51 9.22 -14.78 -9.41
N TYR A 52 8.09 -14.08 -9.33
CA TYR A 52 6.85 -14.48 -9.97
C TYR A 52 6.73 -13.99 -11.43
N LEU A 53 7.68 -13.20 -11.95
CA LEU A 53 7.71 -12.79 -13.37
C LEU A 53 8.14 -13.94 -14.31
N THR A 54 7.40 -15.05 -14.29
CA THR A 54 7.65 -16.21 -15.15
C THR A 54 6.92 -16.08 -16.49
N PRO A 55 7.31 -16.81 -17.54
CA PRO A 55 6.59 -16.81 -18.82
C PRO A 55 5.12 -17.22 -18.71
N GLU A 56 4.78 -18.04 -17.71
CA GLU A 56 3.45 -18.63 -17.51
C GLU A 56 2.52 -17.75 -16.67
N ILE A 57 3.04 -16.67 -16.07
CA ILE A 57 2.19 -15.78 -15.27
C ILE A 57 1.09 -15.17 -16.13
N HIS A 58 -0.11 -15.09 -15.57
CA HIS A 58 -1.24 -14.44 -16.22
C HIS A 58 -0.89 -12.98 -16.61
N PRO A 59 -1.27 -12.48 -17.81
CA PRO A 59 -0.91 -11.14 -18.27
C PRO A 59 -1.26 -10.02 -17.29
N LEU A 60 -2.42 -10.10 -16.63
CA LEU A 60 -2.79 -9.16 -15.56
C LEU A 60 -1.84 -9.23 -14.35
N GLY A 61 -1.41 -10.43 -13.95
CA GLY A 61 -0.46 -10.61 -12.85
C GLY A 61 0.89 -9.98 -13.17
N ARG A 62 1.38 -10.16 -14.40
CA ARG A 62 2.58 -9.47 -14.91
C ARG A 62 2.44 -7.95 -14.80
N ALA A 63 1.34 -7.38 -15.29
CA ALA A 63 1.09 -5.95 -15.24
C ALA A 63 1.05 -5.39 -13.80
N ILE A 64 0.47 -6.14 -12.86
CA ILE A 64 0.44 -5.77 -11.43
C ILE A 64 1.84 -5.76 -10.83
N ILE A 65 2.66 -6.78 -11.14
CA ILE A 65 4.04 -6.86 -10.66
C ILE A 65 4.88 -5.73 -11.24
N GLU A 66 4.82 -5.51 -12.55
CA GLU A 66 5.54 -4.43 -13.23
C GLU A 66 5.11 -3.05 -12.69
N CYS A 67 3.82 -2.85 -12.40
CA CYS A 67 3.33 -1.65 -11.72
C CYS A 67 4.00 -1.45 -10.35
N CYS A 68 4.17 -2.51 -9.56
CA CYS A 68 4.87 -2.43 -8.28
C CYS A 68 6.36 -2.10 -8.43
N LEU A 69 7.04 -2.78 -9.37
CA LEU A 69 8.48 -2.58 -9.61
C LEU A 69 8.80 -1.16 -10.09
N ASN A 70 7.87 -0.52 -10.80
CA ASN A 70 7.99 0.83 -11.34
C ASN A 70 7.43 1.93 -10.42
N ASP A 71 7.23 1.65 -9.12
CA ASP A 71 6.68 2.62 -8.15
C ASP A 71 5.31 3.19 -8.56
N GLY A 72 4.46 2.34 -9.16
CA GLY A 72 3.14 2.73 -9.66
C GLY A 72 2.25 3.34 -8.58
N SER A 73 1.49 4.37 -8.96
CA SER A 73 0.57 5.06 -8.07
C SER A 73 -0.68 4.22 -7.79
N ILE A 74 -1.45 4.59 -6.76
CA ILE A 74 -2.75 3.97 -6.52
C ILE A 74 -3.72 4.10 -7.71
N SER A 75 -3.56 5.15 -8.53
CA SER A 75 -4.33 5.35 -9.76
C SER A 75 -3.98 4.30 -10.81
N ASP A 76 -2.71 3.90 -10.91
CA ASP A 76 -2.25 2.89 -11.84
C ASP A 76 -2.78 1.52 -11.44
N TYR A 77 -2.74 1.20 -10.14
CA TYR A 77 -3.38 -0.02 -9.62
C TYR A 77 -4.89 -0.05 -9.90
N ARG A 78 -5.61 1.08 -9.81
CA ARG A 78 -7.06 1.12 -10.12
C ARG A 78 -7.38 0.78 -11.58
N LYS A 79 -6.48 1.09 -12.52
CA LYS A 79 -6.66 0.74 -13.94
C LYS A 79 -6.54 -0.77 -14.16
N LEU A 80 -5.72 -1.44 -13.35
CA LEU A 80 -5.47 -2.89 -13.42
C LEU A 80 -6.50 -3.70 -12.61
N ILE A 81 -6.83 -3.23 -11.42
CA ILE A 81 -7.71 -3.88 -10.45
C ILE A 81 -8.83 -2.88 -10.10
N PRO A 82 -9.92 -2.84 -10.88
CA PRO A 82 -11.01 -1.92 -10.62
C PRO A 82 -11.72 -2.30 -9.32
N ILE A 83 -11.56 -1.47 -8.29
CA ILE A 83 -12.28 -1.60 -7.02
C ILE A 83 -13.71 -1.09 -7.24
N LYS A 84 -14.68 -1.99 -7.14
CA LYS A 84 -16.11 -1.63 -7.08
C LYS A 84 -16.48 -1.33 -5.62
N TRP A 85 -17.17 -0.22 -5.41
CA TRP A 85 -17.69 0.21 -4.11
C TRP A 85 -19.20 0.05 -4.10
#